data_AF-A0A2D9HPY7-F1
#
_entry.id   AF-A0A2D9HPY7-F1
#
_cell.length_a   1.000
_cell.length_b   1.000
_cell.length_c   1.000
_cell.angle_alpha   90.00
_cell.angle_beta   90.00
_cell.angle_gamma   90.00
#
_symmetry.space_group_name_H-M   'P 1'
#
loop_
_entity.id
_entity.type
_entity.pdbx_description
1 polymer ?
#
loop_
_entity_poly.entity_id
_entity_poly.type
_entity_poly.pdbx_seq_one_letter_code
_entity_poly.pdbx_strand_id
1 'polypeptide(L)'
;RDHQATAWEEAHGSQKPEGCVAHWMRVQPDQEAPRGVALDPETVLQLCDALGERDDAEAEAFRYVLALALLQRRIFRQLRMEHTDGRDCLILAQKGMPDVPPRRVIRPLLTEEDVARIAAELAEVLDGEL
;
A
#
# COMPACT_ATOMS: atom_id res chain seq x y z
N ARG A 1 -18.07 2.07 -23.10
CA ARG A 1 -17.72 3.35 -23.76
C ARG A 1 -17.39 4.37 -22.66
N ASP A 2 -18.24 4.47 -21.66
CA ASP A 2 -17.99 4.98 -20.29
C ASP A 2 -16.68 4.59 -19.57
N HIS A 3 -16.05 3.46 -19.89
CA HIS A 3 -14.79 3.04 -19.22
C HIS A 3 -13.53 3.81 -19.66
N GLN A 4 -13.61 4.66 -20.69
CA GLN A 4 -12.48 5.49 -21.13
C GLN A 4 -12.64 6.90 -20.56
N ALA A 5 -11.57 7.44 -19.95
CA ALA A 5 -11.61 8.75 -19.30
C ALA A 5 -12.03 9.88 -20.26
N THR A 6 -11.54 9.87 -21.49
CA THR A 6 -11.92 10.83 -22.53
C THR A 6 -13.39 10.72 -22.91
N ALA A 7 -13.89 9.51 -23.14
CA ALA A 7 -15.30 9.28 -23.47
C ALA A 7 -16.24 9.64 -22.31
N TRP A 8 -15.80 9.46 -21.06
CA TRP A 8 -16.53 9.89 -19.86
C TRP A 8 -16.61 11.42 -19.78
N GLU A 9 -15.49 12.10 -20.00
CA GLU A 9 -15.43 13.56 -20.00
C GLU A 9 -16.20 14.18 -21.18
N GLU A 10 -16.18 13.58 -22.37
CA GLU A 10 -16.97 14.02 -23.51
C GLU A 10 -18.48 13.83 -23.28
N ALA A 11 -18.89 12.73 -22.65
CA ALA A 11 -20.30 12.40 -22.44
C ALA A 11 -20.93 13.18 -21.29
N HIS A 12 -20.16 13.51 -20.26
CA HIS A 12 -20.68 14.07 -19.02
C HIS A 12 -19.99 15.37 -18.60
N GLY A 13 -18.74 15.61 -19.00
CA GLY A 13 -17.99 16.83 -18.67
C GLY A 13 -18.15 17.27 -17.22
N SER A 14 -18.54 18.53 -17.06
CA SER A 14 -18.87 19.15 -15.77
C SER A 14 -20.23 18.71 -15.20
N GLN A 15 -21.11 18.15 -16.03
CA GLN A 15 -22.50 17.84 -15.69
C GLN A 15 -22.66 16.32 -15.54
N LYS A 16 -22.35 15.86 -14.33
CA LYS A 16 -22.42 14.43 -13.99
C LYS A 16 -23.86 13.91 -14.16
N PRO A 17 -24.03 12.61 -14.47
CA PRO A 17 -25.35 12.00 -14.64
C PRO A 17 -26.25 12.24 -13.43
N GLU A 18 -27.55 12.39 -13.67
CA GLU A 18 -28.53 12.53 -12.61
C GLU A 18 -28.47 11.31 -11.67
N GLY A 19 -28.37 11.55 -10.36
CA GLY A 19 -28.20 10.50 -9.35
C GLY A 19 -26.76 10.00 -9.16
N CYS A 20 -25.76 10.58 -9.83
CA CYS A 20 -24.35 10.25 -9.59
C CYS A 20 -23.87 10.78 -8.23
N VAL A 21 -23.60 9.87 -7.29
CA VAL A 21 -23.08 10.22 -5.95
C VAL A 21 -21.55 10.30 -5.95
N ALA A 22 -20.90 9.46 -6.76
CA ALA A 22 -19.45 9.44 -6.94
C ALA A 22 -19.06 8.75 -8.25
N HIS A 23 -17.87 9.07 -8.76
CA HIS A 23 -17.22 8.31 -9.83
C HIS A 23 -15.72 8.19 -9.51
N TRP A 24 -15.09 7.13 -10.01
CA TRP A 24 -13.64 6.94 -9.88
C TRP A 24 -13.03 6.74 -11.26
N MET A 25 -11.85 7.32 -11.45
CA MET A 25 -11.01 7.08 -12.61
C MET A 25 -9.75 6.36 -12.15
N ARG A 26 -9.37 5.31 -12.87
CA ARG A 26 -8.11 4.60 -12.65
C ARG A 26 -7.21 4.88 -13.84
N VAL A 27 -5.97 5.29 -13.58
CA VAL A 27 -4.93 5.31 -14.61
C VAL A 27 -4.50 3.87 -14.85
N GLN A 28 -4.62 3.41 -16.10
CA GLN A 28 -4.05 2.11 -16.48
C GLN A 28 -2.52 2.27 -16.53
N PRO A 29 -1.76 1.48 -15.75
CA PRO A 29 -0.32 1.54 -15.82
C PRO A 29 0.14 1.12 -17.22
N ASP A 30 1.13 1.84 -17.73
CA ASP A 30 1.76 1.53 -19.00
C ASP A 30 2.29 0.09 -18.95
N GLN A 31 1.89 -0.74 -19.92
CA GLN A 31 2.30 -2.14 -19.96
C GLN A 31 3.77 -2.29 -20.34
N GLU A 32 4.36 -1.26 -20.95
CA GLU A 32 5.77 -1.20 -21.34
C GLU A 32 6.66 -0.56 -20.27
N ALA A 33 6.08 0.01 -19.20
CA ALA A 33 6.89 0.53 -18.10
C ALA A 33 7.73 -0.61 -17.50
N PRO A 34 9.03 -0.39 -17.26
CA PRO A 34 9.87 -1.38 -16.62
C PRO A 34 9.21 -1.79 -15.31
N ARG A 35 8.98 -3.09 -15.14
CA ARG A 35 8.49 -3.62 -13.87
C ARG A 35 9.57 -3.25 -12.84
N GLY A 36 9.21 -2.42 -11.87
CA GLY A 36 10.09 -2.06 -10.77
C GLY A 36 10.67 -3.33 -10.11
N VAL A 37 11.81 -3.19 -9.44
CA VAL A 37 12.53 -4.30 -8.81
C VAL A 37 11.58 -5.23 -8.09
N ALA A 38 11.52 -6.47 -8.58
CA ALA A 38 10.67 -7.50 -8.02
C ALA A 38 11.37 -8.05 -6.77
N LEU A 39 11.16 -7.40 -5.64
CA LEU A 39 11.73 -7.83 -4.37
C LEU A 39 11.38 -9.25 -4.02
N ASP A 40 12.28 -9.98 -3.40
CA ASP A 40 11.90 -11.25 -2.81
C ASP A 40 11.00 -11.03 -1.58
N PRO A 41 9.82 -11.67 -1.48
CA PRO A 41 8.94 -11.54 -0.32
C PRO A 41 9.59 -11.90 1.02
N GLU A 42 10.59 -12.80 1.03
CA GLU A 42 11.27 -13.23 2.25
C GLU A 42 12.18 -12.12 2.79
N THR A 43 12.95 -11.45 1.92
CA THR A 43 13.72 -10.25 2.29
C THR A 43 12.83 -9.18 2.91
N VAL A 44 11.67 -8.92 2.29
CA VAL A 44 10.74 -7.89 2.79
C VAL A 44 10.17 -8.26 4.17
N LEU A 45 9.90 -9.55 4.40
CA LEU A 45 9.46 -10.04 5.71
C LEU A 45 10.56 -9.89 6.76
N GLN A 46 11.81 -10.24 6.44
CA GLN A 46 12.96 -10.05 7.33
C GLN A 46 13.16 -8.57 7.68
N LEU A 47 13.00 -7.66 6.71
CA LEU A 47 13.04 -6.22 6.96
C LEU A 47 11.90 -5.76 7.88
N CYS A 48 10.69 -6.30 7.71
CA CYS A 48 9.56 -6.02 8.61
C CYS A 48 9.84 -6.50 10.04
N ASP A 49 10.52 -7.63 10.20
CA ASP A 49 10.91 -8.17 11.51
C ASP A 49 12.01 -7.34 12.16
N ALA A 50 13.05 -6.96 11.41
CA ALA A 50 14.12 -6.09 11.90
C ALA A 50 13.60 -4.71 12.35
N LEU A 51 12.65 -4.14 11.59
CA LEU A 51 11.97 -2.91 11.98
C LEU A 51 11.06 -3.10 13.19
N GLY A 52 10.54 -4.32 13.41
CA GLY A 52 9.72 -4.72 14.57
C GLY A 52 10.28 -4.31 15.92
N GLU A 53 11.59 -4.28 16.07
CA GLU A 53 12.30 -3.96 17.31
C GLU A 53 12.46 -2.44 17.56
N ARG A 54 12.01 -1.58 16.64
CA ARG A 54 12.19 -0.11 16.70
C ARG A 54 10.88 0.63 16.97
N ASP A 55 10.79 1.40 18.05
CA ASP A 55 9.57 2.12 18.43
C ASP A 55 9.54 3.60 17.99
N ASP A 56 10.35 3.97 17.01
CA ASP A 56 10.36 5.32 16.44
C ASP A 56 9.30 5.50 15.33
N ALA A 57 8.86 6.76 15.12
CA ALA A 57 7.80 7.09 14.17
C ALA A 57 8.16 6.74 12.72
N GLU A 58 9.45 6.79 12.38
CA GLU A 58 9.94 6.42 11.06
C GLU A 58 9.83 4.90 10.84
N ALA A 59 10.21 4.09 11.82
CA ALA A 59 10.00 2.65 11.78
C ALA A 59 8.52 2.26 11.71
N GLU A 60 7.61 2.96 12.41
CA GLU A 60 6.16 2.74 12.28
C GLU A 60 5.68 3.02 10.85
N ALA A 61 6.12 4.15 10.28
CA ALA A 61 5.81 4.54 8.91
C ALA A 61 6.30 3.53 7.87
N PHE A 62 7.55 3.07 8.03
CA PHE A 62 8.15 2.10 7.14
C PHE A 62 7.45 0.73 7.20
N ARG A 63 7.14 0.24 8.41
CA ARG A 63 6.35 -0.99 8.60
C ARG A 63 5.00 -0.91 7.91
N TYR A 64 4.32 0.25 8.00
CA TYR A 64 3.04 0.45 7.35
C TYR A 64 3.16 0.37 5.81
N VAL A 65 4.13 1.05 5.22
CA VAL A 65 4.34 1.02 3.76
C VAL A 65 4.72 -0.39 3.28
N LEU A 66 5.61 -1.09 3.99
CA LEU A 66 5.96 -2.49 3.67
C LEU A 66 4.75 -3.42 3.76
N ALA A 67 3.92 -3.25 4.79
CA ALA A 67 2.69 -4.03 4.93
C ALA A 67 1.73 -3.80 3.76
N LEU A 68 1.59 -2.56 3.27
CA LEU A 68 0.81 -2.24 2.07
C LEU A 68 1.40 -2.87 0.81
N ALA A 69 2.72 -2.84 0.63
CA ALA A 69 3.39 -3.49 -0.50
C ALA A 69 3.15 -5.01 -0.51
N LEU A 70 3.28 -5.65 0.66
CA LEU A 70 3.04 -7.09 0.82
C LEU A 70 1.56 -7.49 0.63
N LEU A 71 0.61 -6.60 0.95
CA LEU A 71 -0.81 -6.77 0.64
C LEU A 71 -1.06 -6.75 -0.87
N GLN A 72 -0.49 -5.80 -1.60
CA GLN A 72 -0.63 -5.71 -3.05
C GLN A 72 -0.09 -6.98 -3.75
N ARG A 73 0.98 -7.56 -3.21
CA ARG A 73 1.59 -8.80 -3.68
C ARG A 73 0.90 -10.07 -3.20
N ARG A 74 -0.18 -9.96 -2.41
CA ARG A 74 -0.96 -11.08 -1.83
C ARG A 74 -0.15 -12.01 -0.91
N ILE A 75 0.93 -11.49 -0.31
CA ILE A 75 1.69 -12.18 0.73
C ILE A 75 0.92 -12.09 2.05
N PHE A 76 0.41 -10.90 2.36
CA PHE A 76 -0.56 -10.71 3.43
C PHE A 76 -2.00 -10.74 2.91
N ARG A 77 -2.91 -11.12 3.80
CA ARG A 77 -4.34 -10.91 3.69
C ARG A 77 -4.78 -10.03 4.85
N GLN A 78 -5.44 -8.91 4.53
CA GLN A 78 -6.09 -8.10 5.55
C GLN A 78 -7.30 -8.87 6.11
N LEU A 79 -7.31 -9.06 7.43
CA LEU A 79 -8.43 -9.69 8.13
C LEU A 79 -9.48 -8.64 8.51
N ARG A 80 -9.04 -7.54 9.11
CA ARG A 80 -9.87 -6.43 9.58
C ARG A 80 -9.03 -5.18 9.81
N MET A 81 -9.71 -4.06 10.03
CA MET A 81 -9.13 -2.84 10.57
C MET A 81 -9.67 -2.66 11.99
N GLU A 82 -8.78 -2.32 12.92
CA GLU A 82 -9.12 -2.00 14.30
C GLU A 82 -8.83 -0.53 14.56
N HIS A 83 -9.54 0.07 15.50
CA HIS A 83 -9.24 1.41 15.99
C HIS A 83 -8.70 1.28 17.42
N THR A 84 -7.42 1.59 17.63
CA THR A 84 -6.72 1.44 18.92
C THR A 84 -6.05 2.76 19.25
N ASP A 85 -6.31 3.29 20.45
CA ASP A 85 -5.69 4.53 20.95
C ASP A 85 -5.81 5.73 19.98
N GLY A 86 -6.97 5.88 19.33
CA GLY A 86 -7.22 6.98 18.38
C GLY A 86 -6.59 6.79 17.00
N ARG A 87 -5.93 5.65 16.74
CA ARG A 87 -5.27 5.33 15.47
C ARG A 87 -5.86 4.09 14.84
N ASP A 88 -5.88 4.06 13.51
CA ASP A 88 -6.26 2.87 12.77
C ASP A 88 -5.12 1.85 12.79
N CYS A 89 -5.47 0.57 12.88
CA CYS A 89 -4.54 -0.55 12.93
C CYS A 89 -4.98 -1.63 11.94
N LEU A 90 -4.07 -2.04 11.06
CA LEU A 90 -4.26 -3.15 10.15
C LEU A 90 -3.95 -4.48 10.84
N ILE A 91 -4.88 -5.43 10.75
CA ILE A 91 -4.70 -6.80 11.23
C ILE A 91 -4.48 -7.73 10.03
N LEU A 92 -3.27 -8.27 9.91
CA LEU A 92 -2.78 -8.94 8.71
C LEU A 92 -2.42 -10.39 9.00
N ALA A 93 -2.98 -11.32 8.23
CA ALA A 93 -2.56 -12.72 8.24
C ALA A 93 -1.59 -13.00 7.10
N GLN A 94 -0.55 -13.79 7.35
CA GLN A 94 0.35 -14.27 6.30
C GLN A 94 -0.28 -15.45 5.56
N LYS A 95 -0.31 -15.36 4.24
CA LYS A 95 -0.89 -16.41 3.39
C LYS A 95 -0.10 -17.69 3.55
N GLY A 96 -0.80 -18.81 3.76
CA GLY A 96 -0.18 -20.13 3.93
C GLY A 96 0.29 -20.43 5.36
N MET A 97 0.14 -19.49 6.30
CA MET A 97 0.56 -19.63 7.69
C MET A 97 -0.62 -19.39 8.65
N PRO A 98 -1.62 -20.30 8.72
CA PRO A 98 -2.83 -20.11 9.52
C PRO A 98 -2.57 -20.11 11.04
N ASP A 99 -1.51 -20.79 11.48
CA ASP A 99 -1.17 -20.94 12.90
C ASP A 99 -0.32 -19.78 13.44
N VAL A 100 0.18 -18.90 12.57
CA VAL A 100 0.93 -17.71 12.96
C VAL A 100 -0.04 -16.60 13.37
N PRO A 101 0.12 -16.00 14.56
CA PRO A 101 -0.73 -14.89 14.99
C PRO A 101 -0.74 -13.74 13.98
N PRO A 102 -1.89 -13.09 13.73
CA PRO A 102 -1.96 -11.95 12.83
C PRO A 102 -1.04 -10.81 13.28
N ARG A 103 -0.32 -10.23 12.32
CA ARG A 103 0.52 -9.05 12.55
C ARG A 103 -0.36 -7.81 12.68
N ARG A 104 -0.02 -6.95 13.63
CA ARG A 104 -0.68 -5.66 13.89
C ARG A 104 0.21 -4.56 13.37
N VAL A 105 -0.31 -3.69 12.50
CA VAL A 105 0.45 -2.58 11.91
C VAL A 105 -0.34 -1.30 12.08
N ILE A 106 0.17 -0.36 12.86
CA ILE A 106 -0.47 0.94 13.06
C ILE A 106 -0.39 1.75 11.77
N ARG A 107 -1.49 2.41 11.42
CA ARG A 107 -1.52 3.41 10.36
C ARG A 107 -0.96 4.71 10.92
N PRO A 108 0.20 5.17 10.44
CA PRO A 108 0.75 6.44 10.87
C PRO A 108 -0.06 7.58 10.26
N LEU A 109 0.01 8.74 10.90
CA LEU A 109 -0.40 10.00 10.29
C LEU A 109 0.69 10.40 9.28
N LEU A 110 0.60 9.88 8.07
CA LEU A 110 1.55 10.19 7.00
C LEU A 110 1.09 11.41 6.23
N THR A 111 2.00 12.38 6.06
CA THR A 111 1.86 13.42 5.05
C THR A 111 2.25 12.86 3.67
N GLU A 112 1.89 13.55 2.58
CA GLU A 112 2.33 13.15 1.23
C GLU A 112 3.87 13.17 1.10
N GLU A 113 4.54 14.08 1.82
CA GLU A 113 6.00 14.18 1.87
C GLU A 113 6.63 12.95 2.55
N ASP A 114 6.04 12.47 3.65
CA ASP A 114 6.47 11.24 4.32
C ASP A 114 6.37 10.03 3.39
N VAL A 115 5.26 9.92 2.64
CA VAL A 115 5.04 8.82 1.69
C VAL A 115 6.09 8.84 0.58
N ALA A 116 6.36 10.01 0.00
CA ALA A 116 7.34 10.15 -1.08
C ALA A 116 8.76 9.81 -0.60
N ARG A 117 9.14 10.28 0.59
CA ARG A 117 10.44 9.98 1.20
C ARG A 117 10.60 8.50 1.48
N ILE A 118 9.63 7.87 2.14
CA ILE A 118 9.67 6.43 2.45
C ILE A 118 9.70 5.59 1.18
N ALA A 119 8.96 6.00 0.13
CA ALA A 119 9.00 5.32 -1.16
C ALA A 119 10.38 5.42 -1.83
N ALA A 120 11.06 6.57 -1.71
CA ALA A 120 12.43 6.74 -2.22
C ALA A 120 13.47 5.95 -1.41
N GLU A 121 13.40 5.99 -0.08
CA GLU A 121 14.26 5.20 0.81
C GLU A 121 14.06 3.70 0.59
N LEU A 122 12.79 3.27 0.39
CA LEU A 122 12.50 1.92 -0.10
C LEU A 122 13.23 1.71 -1.41
N ALA A 123 12.95 2.45 -2.47
CA ALA A 123 13.60 2.23 -3.77
C ALA A 123 15.14 2.09 -3.67
N GLU A 124 15.82 2.90 -2.86
CA GLU A 124 17.26 2.79 -2.62
C GLU A 124 17.67 1.50 -1.89
N VAL A 125 16.98 1.13 -0.80
CA VAL A 125 17.24 -0.15 -0.08
C VAL A 125 16.97 -1.35 -0.98
N LEU A 126 15.98 -1.24 -1.86
CA LEU A 126 15.58 -2.30 -2.79
C LEU A 126 16.51 -2.41 -4.00
N ASP A 127 17.10 -1.28 -4.44
CA ASP A 127 18.09 -1.23 -5.52
C ASP A 127 19.51 -1.62 -5.04
N GLY A 128 19.82 -1.44 -3.75
CA GLY A 128 21.12 -1.72 -3.14
C GLY A 128 21.46 -3.19 -2.86
N GLU A 129 20.51 -4.12 -3.06
CA GLU A 129 20.75 -5.58 -2.97
C GLU A 129 21.09 -6.23 -4.34
N LEU A 130 21.49 -5.44 -5.34
CA LEU A 130 22.03 -5.91 -6.63
C LEU A 130 23.56 -6.00 -6.67
#